data_AF-A0A9E4Y0J5-F1
#
_entry.id   AF-A0A9E4Y0J5-F1
#
_cell.length_a   1.000
_cell.length_b   1.000
_cell.length_c   1.000
_cell.angle_alpha   90.00
_cell.angle_beta   90.00
_cell.angle_gamma   90.00
#
_symmetry.space_group_name_H-M   'P 1'
#
loop_
_entity.id
_entity.type
_entity.pdbx_description
1 polymer ?
#
loop_
_entity_poly.entity_id
_entity_poly.type
_entity_poly.pdbx_seq_one_letter_code
_entity_poly.pdbx_strand_id
1 'polypeptide(L)'
;MALGVVAHLSQELGPRASGTEQERKAAQYLVSQLEQFGYSAWLQEFTVTTLSPSTSSLTLESPDALSVGVAPLSRSSTGKVKGRLVPAGLARPDELPAEGLAGNIALVERGLITFQEKVDRLAEAGAVGAVIYNNAPGNFRGTLREAGAIPVVSISQEDGARIQELVAAGTVEAVLTVNQEVHPSQNVIAEKPGGPDAIGVVVLGAHYDTVPDVPGANDNASGTAVLLTLAEQLQNQPLPFTVRFIGFGSEELGLRGSRHYLDSLSEQQRRDITAMFNFDSL
;
A
#
# COMPACT_ATOMS: atom_id res chain seq x y z
N MET A 1 3.84 6.54 29.01
CA MET A 1 2.71 6.38 28.07
C MET A 1 3.20 5.93 26.69
N ALA A 2 4.09 6.68 26.01
CA ALA A 2 4.59 6.34 24.67
C ALA A 2 4.98 4.87 24.42
N LEU A 3 5.82 4.26 25.27
CA LEU A 3 6.22 2.85 25.12
C LEU A 3 5.02 1.88 25.18
N GLY A 4 3.99 2.21 25.97
CA GLY A 4 2.76 1.42 26.05
C GLY A 4 1.94 1.49 24.77
N VAL A 5 1.87 2.66 24.13
CA VAL A 5 1.23 2.82 22.81
C VAL A 5 1.95 1.98 21.76
N VAL A 6 3.29 2.04 21.71
CA VAL A 6 4.08 1.24 20.77
C VAL A 6 3.82 -0.25 21.00
N ALA A 7 3.90 -0.72 22.24
CA ALA A 7 3.66 -2.12 22.59
C ALA A 7 2.25 -2.58 22.20
N HIS A 8 1.22 -1.78 22.49
CA HIS A 8 -0.15 -2.09 22.13
C HIS A 8 -0.34 -2.18 20.61
N LEU A 9 0.07 -1.15 19.87
CA LEU A 9 -0.10 -1.10 18.42
C LEU A 9 0.70 -2.18 17.70
N SER A 10 1.95 -2.44 18.09
CA SER A 10 2.83 -3.34 17.35
C SER A 10 2.82 -4.80 17.84
N GLN A 11 2.50 -5.06 19.11
CA GLN A 11 2.57 -6.42 19.67
C GLN A 11 1.18 -6.99 19.97
N GLU A 12 0.33 -6.23 20.66
CA GLU A 12 -1.02 -6.72 21.03
C GLU A 12 -1.94 -6.74 19.82
N LEU A 13 -1.93 -5.66 19.02
CA LEU A 13 -2.72 -5.56 17.80
C LEU A 13 -1.99 -6.16 16.58
N GLY A 14 -0.68 -5.97 16.49
CA GLY A 14 0.16 -6.50 15.42
C GLY A 14 0.13 -5.63 14.15
N PRO A 15 0.34 -6.22 12.96
CA PRO A 15 0.25 -5.51 11.67
C PRO A 15 -1.13 -4.85 11.46
N ARG A 16 -1.14 -3.63 10.92
CA ARG A 16 -2.33 -2.77 10.81
C ARG A 16 -2.51 -2.30 9.37
N ALA A 17 -2.44 -3.24 8.43
CA ALA A 17 -2.48 -2.92 7.00
C ALA A 17 -3.74 -2.14 6.62
N SER A 18 -3.58 -1.20 5.69
CA SER A 18 -4.66 -0.32 5.24
C SER A 18 -5.90 -1.11 4.80
N GLY A 19 -7.09 -0.70 5.23
CA GLY A 19 -8.35 -1.36 4.87
C GLY A 19 -8.69 -2.63 5.64
N THR A 20 -7.89 -3.00 6.64
CA THR A 20 -8.12 -4.19 7.48
C THR A 20 -8.91 -3.87 8.75
N GLU A 21 -9.43 -4.92 9.40
CA GLU A 21 -10.04 -4.80 10.72
C GLU A 21 -9.04 -4.31 11.78
N GLN A 22 -7.76 -4.67 11.65
CA GLN A 22 -6.68 -4.23 12.53
C GLN A 22 -6.43 -2.72 12.39
N GLU A 23 -6.44 -2.17 11.17
CA GLU A 23 -6.41 -0.70 10.98
C GLU A 23 -7.60 -0.04 11.68
N ARG A 24 -8.81 -0.60 11.54
CA ARG A 24 -10.01 -0.06 12.21
C ARG A 24 -9.90 -0.10 13.74
N LYS A 25 -9.39 -1.20 14.30
CA LYS A 25 -9.13 -1.36 15.75
C LYS A 25 -8.09 -0.37 16.25
N ALA A 26 -7.04 -0.11 15.47
CA ALA A 26 -6.05 0.93 15.79
C ALA A 26 -6.69 2.31 15.84
N ALA A 27 -7.52 2.66 14.85
CA ALA A 27 -8.25 3.93 14.84
C ALA A 27 -9.14 4.10 16.09
N GLN A 28 -9.85 3.04 16.49
CA GLN A 28 -10.68 3.04 17.71
C GLN A 28 -9.84 3.18 18.99
N TYR A 29 -8.67 2.56 19.03
CA TYR A 29 -7.73 2.75 20.13
C TYR A 29 -7.27 4.21 20.24
N LEU A 30 -6.89 4.85 19.13
CA LEU A 30 -6.49 6.26 19.10
C LEU A 30 -7.62 7.18 19.58
N VAL A 31 -8.85 6.96 19.10
CA VAL A 31 -10.04 7.70 19.58
C VAL A 31 -10.18 7.57 21.10
N SER A 32 -10.15 6.35 21.62
CA SER A 32 -10.27 6.08 23.07
C SER A 32 -9.17 6.77 23.89
N GLN A 33 -7.92 6.78 23.41
CA GLN A 33 -6.84 7.50 24.08
C GLN A 33 -7.06 9.02 24.08
N LEU A 34 -7.46 9.61 22.95
CA LEU A 34 -7.73 11.04 22.85
C LEU A 34 -8.92 11.46 23.74
N GLU A 35 -9.98 10.65 23.80
CA GLU A 35 -11.13 10.88 24.68
C GLU A 35 -10.75 10.78 26.16
N GLN A 36 -9.86 9.86 26.55
CA GLN A 36 -9.33 9.77 27.91
C GLN A 36 -8.56 11.03 28.34
N PHE A 37 -7.94 11.73 27.39
CA PHE A 37 -7.27 13.01 27.62
C PHE A 37 -8.25 14.21 27.61
N GLY A 38 -9.55 13.96 27.42
CA GLY A 38 -10.60 14.98 27.43
C GLY A 38 -10.84 15.68 26.08
N TYR A 39 -10.28 15.17 24.98
CA TYR A 39 -10.59 15.67 23.64
C TYR A 39 -11.88 15.06 23.10
N SER A 40 -12.59 15.83 22.26
CA SER A 40 -13.59 15.25 21.37
C SER A 40 -12.86 14.73 20.13
N ALA A 41 -12.86 13.41 19.94
CA ALA A 41 -12.24 12.75 18.80
C ALA A 41 -13.31 12.14 17.89
N TRP A 42 -13.06 12.12 16.58
CA TRP A 42 -13.97 11.51 15.60
C TRP A 42 -13.20 10.88 14.45
N LEU A 43 -13.90 10.04 13.70
CA LEU A 43 -13.37 9.40 12.50
C LEU A 43 -13.81 10.17 11.26
N GLN A 44 -12.85 10.48 10.39
CA GLN A 44 -13.12 10.91 9.02
C GLN A 44 -12.95 9.71 8.11
N GLU A 45 -14.07 9.10 7.72
CA GLU A 45 -14.08 7.87 6.92
C GLU A 45 -13.89 8.17 5.43
N PHE A 46 -13.14 7.30 4.76
CA PHE A 46 -12.94 7.32 3.31
C PHE A 46 -12.73 5.90 2.79
N THR A 47 -12.62 5.75 1.47
CA THR A 47 -12.32 4.46 0.84
C THR A 47 -10.94 4.48 0.20
N VAL A 48 -10.29 3.32 0.22
CA VAL A 48 -9.05 3.06 -0.49
C VAL A 48 -9.23 1.91 -1.45
N THR A 49 -8.44 1.92 -2.51
CA THR A 49 -8.46 0.86 -3.52
C THR A 49 -7.11 0.15 -3.52
N THR A 50 -7.13 -1.16 -3.34
CA THR A 50 -5.95 -2.03 -3.32
C THR A 50 -6.05 -3.05 -4.44
N LEU A 51 -4.90 -3.59 -4.87
CA LEU A 51 -4.89 -4.74 -5.76
C LEU A 51 -5.28 -5.98 -4.96
N SER A 52 -6.13 -6.84 -5.53
CA SER A 52 -6.69 -8.01 -4.85
C SER A 52 -5.98 -9.30 -5.26
N PRO A 53 -5.21 -9.95 -4.38
CA PRO A 53 -4.64 -11.27 -4.66
C PRO A 53 -5.69 -12.37 -4.79
N SER A 54 -6.81 -12.28 -4.05
CA SER A 54 -7.88 -13.29 -4.03
C SER A 54 -8.70 -13.33 -5.32
N THR A 55 -8.83 -12.19 -6.00
CA THR A 55 -9.59 -12.07 -7.26
C THR A 55 -8.70 -11.89 -8.48
N SER A 56 -7.39 -11.73 -8.31
CA SER A 56 -6.41 -11.79 -9.40
C SER A 56 -6.00 -13.23 -9.68
N SER A 57 -5.67 -13.54 -10.92
CA SER A 57 -5.35 -14.91 -11.32
C SER A 57 -4.43 -14.96 -12.54
N LEU A 58 -3.66 -16.05 -12.62
CA LEU A 58 -3.05 -16.53 -13.84
C LEU A 58 -3.61 -17.91 -14.13
N THR A 59 -4.30 -18.05 -15.25
CA THR A 59 -4.86 -19.32 -15.72
C THR A 59 -4.19 -19.72 -17.02
N LEU A 60 -3.55 -20.88 -17.06
CA LEU A 60 -3.12 -21.52 -18.30
C LEU A 60 -4.33 -22.23 -18.90
N GLU A 61 -4.65 -21.98 -20.16
CA GLU A 61 -5.78 -22.60 -20.86
C GLU A 61 -5.36 -23.80 -21.72
N SER A 62 -4.11 -23.84 -22.18
CA SER A 62 -3.54 -24.95 -22.96
C SER A 62 -2.07 -25.17 -22.59
N PRO A 63 -1.52 -26.40 -22.70
CA PRO A 63 -2.17 -27.64 -23.14
C PRO A 63 -3.15 -28.24 -22.12
N ASP A 64 -2.98 -27.94 -20.83
CA ASP A 64 -3.89 -28.34 -19.75
C ASP A 64 -4.32 -27.12 -18.94
N ALA A 65 -5.58 -27.11 -18.49
CA ALA A 65 -6.10 -26.03 -17.67
C ALA A 65 -5.46 -26.03 -16.28
N LEU A 66 -4.75 -24.95 -15.94
CA LEU A 66 -4.05 -24.82 -14.66
C LEU A 66 -4.23 -23.41 -14.09
N SER A 67 -4.71 -23.32 -12.85
CA SER A 67 -4.74 -22.07 -12.09
C SER A 67 -3.49 -21.94 -11.23
N VAL A 68 -2.89 -20.76 -11.23
CA VAL A 68 -1.66 -20.45 -10.49
C VAL A 68 -1.97 -19.37 -9.45
N GLY A 69 -1.49 -19.59 -8.22
CA GLY A 69 -1.60 -18.60 -7.15
C GLY A 69 -0.71 -17.40 -7.44
N VAL A 70 -1.31 -16.21 -7.47
CA VAL A 70 -0.62 -14.97 -7.83
C VAL A 70 -0.67 -13.93 -6.70
N ALA A 71 0.29 -13.02 -6.70
CA ALA A 71 0.17 -11.75 -5.98
C ALA A 71 0.42 -10.60 -6.96
N PRO A 72 -0.53 -9.67 -7.14
CA PRO A 72 -0.26 -8.48 -7.94
C PRO A 72 0.89 -7.67 -7.35
N LEU A 73 1.80 -7.17 -8.20
CA LEU A 73 2.81 -6.21 -7.76
C LEU A 73 2.12 -4.88 -7.42
N SER A 74 2.49 -4.24 -6.31
CA SER A 74 1.95 -2.92 -5.95
C SER A 74 2.15 -1.94 -7.09
N ARG A 75 1.12 -1.14 -7.39
CA ARG A 75 1.05 -0.20 -8.51
C ARG A 75 1.01 -0.82 -9.92
N SER A 76 0.80 -2.14 -10.05
CA SER A 76 0.42 -2.77 -11.32
C SER A 76 -0.84 -2.12 -11.91
N SER A 77 -0.95 -2.06 -13.24
CA SER A 77 -2.25 -1.78 -13.86
C SER A 77 -3.21 -2.96 -13.65
N THR A 78 -4.50 -2.68 -13.77
CA THR A 78 -5.57 -3.68 -13.72
C THR A 78 -6.02 -4.07 -15.11
N GLY A 79 -6.70 -5.20 -15.18
CA GLY A 79 -7.34 -5.65 -16.40
C GLY A 79 -7.25 -7.16 -16.56
N LYS A 80 -7.91 -7.63 -17.61
CA LYS A 80 -7.87 -9.02 -18.05
C LYS A 80 -7.25 -9.06 -19.44
N VAL A 81 -6.13 -9.77 -19.55
CA VAL A 81 -5.40 -9.95 -20.82
C VAL A 81 -5.26 -11.43 -21.12
N LYS A 82 -5.21 -11.74 -22.42
CA LYS A 82 -5.06 -13.10 -22.93
C LYS A 82 -3.96 -13.09 -23.97
N GLY A 83 -3.10 -14.11 -23.93
CA GLY A 83 -2.05 -14.32 -24.92
C GLY A 83 -1.17 -15.50 -24.53
N ARG A 84 -0.13 -15.73 -25.33
CA ARG A 84 0.86 -16.78 -25.05
C ARG A 84 1.77 -16.36 -23.91
N LEU A 85 2.16 -17.31 -23.07
CA LEU A 85 3.28 -17.11 -22.16
C LEU A 85 4.60 -17.25 -22.92
N VAL A 86 5.38 -16.17 -22.95
CA VAL A 86 6.66 -16.12 -23.65
C VAL A 86 7.78 -15.84 -22.64
N PRO A 87 8.80 -16.72 -22.53
CA PRO A 87 9.93 -16.50 -21.63
C PRO A 87 10.74 -15.30 -22.12
N ALA A 88 11.10 -14.42 -21.19
CA ALA A 88 11.90 -13.24 -21.48
C ALA A 88 13.05 -13.05 -20.46
N GLY A 89 13.56 -14.17 -19.92
CA GLY A 89 14.70 -14.19 -18.99
C GLY A 89 14.53 -13.25 -17.80
N LEU A 90 15.49 -12.36 -17.60
CA LEU A 90 15.48 -11.29 -16.61
C LEU A 90 14.93 -9.96 -17.16
N ALA A 91 14.34 -9.95 -18.36
CA ALA A 91 13.95 -8.77 -19.14
C ALA A 91 15.12 -7.82 -19.44
N ARG A 92 16.30 -8.38 -19.72
CA ARG A 92 17.43 -7.61 -20.26
C ARG A 92 17.28 -7.48 -21.78
N PRO A 93 17.79 -6.40 -22.40
CA PRO A 93 17.63 -6.19 -23.84
C PRO A 93 18.11 -7.37 -24.71
N ASP A 94 19.15 -8.09 -24.28
CA ASP A 94 19.72 -9.26 -24.93
C ASP A 94 18.91 -10.56 -24.72
N GLU A 95 17.92 -10.55 -23.82
CA GLU A 95 17.09 -11.72 -23.46
C GLU A 95 15.64 -11.59 -23.94
N LEU A 96 15.26 -10.43 -24.51
CA LEU A 96 13.95 -10.24 -25.10
C LEU A 96 13.85 -11.03 -26.42
N PRO A 97 12.70 -11.67 -26.72
CA PRO A 97 12.49 -12.32 -28.01
C PRO A 97 12.70 -11.35 -29.18
N ALA A 98 13.36 -11.80 -30.25
CA ALA A 98 13.69 -10.95 -31.40
C ALA A 98 12.44 -10.48 -32.15
N GLU A 99 11.39 -11.30 -32.16
CA GLU A 99 10.06 -11.00 -32.67
C GLU A 99 9.24 -10.06 -31.77
N GLY A 100 9.75 -9.72 -30.59
CA GLY A 100 9.05 -8.92 -29.58
C GLY A 100 8.01 -9.72 -28.79
N LEU A 101 7.17 -8.99 -28.04
CA LEU A 101 6.17 -9.54 -27.13
C LEU A 101 4.75 -9.07 -27.47
N ALA A 102 4.55 -8.49 -28.66
CA ALA A 102 3.27 -7.94 -29.11
C ALA A 102 2.10 -8.93 -28.90
N GLY A 103 1.17 -8.56 -28.00
CA GLY A 103 -0.03 -9.36 -27.72
C GLY A 103 0.18 -10.56 -26.78
N ASN A 104 1.40 -10.76 -26.27
CA ASN A 104 1.77 -11.89 -25.42
C ASN A 104 1.96 -11.48 -23.95
N ILE A 105 1.91 -12.47 -23.07
CA ILE A 105 2.19 -12.33 -21.64
C ILE A 105 3.63 -12.75 -21.41
N ALA A 106 4.45 -11.87 -20.85
CA ALA A 106 5.84 -12.16 -20.58
C ALA A 106 6.01 -12.99 -19.31
N LEU A 107 6.85 -14.03 -19.34
CA LEU A 107 7.30 -14.78 -18.18
C LEU A 107 8.77 -14.43 -17.89
N VAL A 108 9.03 -13.84 -16.72
CA VAL A 108 10.37 -13.35 -16.36
C VAL A 108 10.77 -13.76 -14.95
N GLU A 109 12.07 -13.93 -14.74
CA GLU A 109 12.64 -14.22 -13.43
C GLU A 109 12.85 -12.95 -12.62
N ARG A 110 12.64 -13.03 -11.31
CA ARG A 110 13.08 -12.02 -10.35
C ARG A 110 14.60 -11.96 -10.30
N GLY A 111 15.18 -10.77 -10.45
CA GLY A 111 16.62 -10.58 -10.22
C GLY A 111 17.25 -9.47 -11.07
N LEU A 112 18.49 -9.12 -10.72
CA LEU A 112 19.39 -8.11 -11.30
C LEU A 112 18.84 -6.69 -11.43
N ILE A 113 17.79 -6.51 -12.23
CA ILE A 113 17.16 -5.22 -12.51
C ILE A 113 15.87 -5.05 -11.71
N THR A 114 15.46 -3.80 -11.54
CA THR A 114 14.27 -3.47 -10.74
C THR A 114 12.99 -3.99 -11.40
N PHE A 115 11.93 -4.22 -10.61
CA PHE A 115 10.63 -4.62 -11.16
C PHE A 115 10.10 -3.59 -12.14
N GLN A 116 10.26 -2.28 -11.85
CA GLN A 116 9.88 -1.21 -12.76
C GLN A 116 10.57 -1.38 -14.12
N GLU A 117 11.89 -1.52 -14.12
CA GLU A 117 12.68 -1.65 -15.34
C GLU A 117 12.32 -2.92 -16.15
N LYS A 118 11.99 -4.03 -15.48
CA LYS A 118 11.45 -5.22 -16.17
C LYS A 118 10.15 -4.86 -16.87
N VAL A 119 9.19 -4.31 -16.14
CA VAL A 119 7.84 -4.04 -16.66
C VAL A 119 7.86 -3.03 -17.81
N ASP A 120 8.65 -1.97 -17.69
CA ASP A 120 8.78 -0.96 -18.74
C ASP A 120 9.31 -1.57 -20.03
N ARG A 121 10.40 -2.36 -19.97
CA ARG A 121 10.96 -3.04 -21.15
C ARG A 121 10.01 -4.04 -21.79
N LEU A 122 9.29 -4.80 -20.97
CA LEU A 122 8.32 -5.78 -21.48
C LEU A 122 7.15 -5.07 -22.18
N ALA A 123 6.66 -3.96 -21.61
CA ALA A 123 5.63 -3.14 -22.22
C ALA A 123 6.13 -2.47 -23.53
N GLU A 124 7.36 -1.94 -23.55
CA GLU A 124 8.00 -1.40 -24.75
C GLU A 124 8.16 -2.45 -25.86
N ALA A 125 8.44 -3.70 -25.50
CA ALA A 125 8.47 -4.84 -26.41
C ALA A 125 7.06 -5.32 -26.85
N GLY A 126 5.98 -4.72 -26.34
CA GLY A 126 4.60 -4.98 -26.74
C GLY A 126 3.87 -6.04 -25.90
N ALA A 127 4.43 -6.48 -24.77
CA ALA A 127 3.74 -7.39 -23.86
C ALA A 127 2.42 -6.76 -23.38
N VAL A 128 1.38 -7.57 -23.27
CA VAL A 128 0.08 -7.12 -22.74
C VAL A 128 -0.06 -7.42 -21.25
N GLY A 129 0.84 -8.19 -20.68
CA GLY A 129 0.91 -8.50 -19.25
C GLY A 129 2.25 -9.16 -18.90
N ALA A 130 2.58 -9.23 -17.61
CA ALA A 130 3.81 -9.87 -17.16
C ALA A 130 3.60 -10.74 -15.91
N VAL A 131 4.32 -11.84 -15.86
CA VAL A 131 4.39 -12.78 -14.74
C VAL A 131 5.84 -12.85 -14.30
N ILE A 132 6.12 -12.45 -13.06
CA ILE A 132 7.46 -12.48 -12.48
C ILE A 132 7.54 -13.64 -11.50
N TYR A 133 8.31 -14.67 -11.79
CA TYR A 133 8.50 -15.77 -10.86
C TYR A 133 9.68 -15.52 -9.91
N ASN A 134 9.56 -16.01 -8.69
CA ASN A 134 10.56 -15.78 -7.65
C ASN A 134 11.86 -16.53 -7.96
N ASN A 135 12.99 -16.00 -7.48
CA ASN A 135 14.32 -16.64 -7.56
C ASN A 135 14.73 -17.32 -6.24
N ALA A 136 13.78 -17.46 -5.32
CA ALA A 136 13.90 -18.16 -4.04
C ALA A 136 12.58 -18.90 -3.76
N PRO A 137 12.57 -19.93 -2.89
CA PRO A 137 11.38 -20.72 -2.63
C PRO A 137 10.15 -19.88 -2.23
N GLY A 138 8.97 -20.27 -2.73
CA GLY A 138 7.71 -19.58 -2.46
C GLY A 138 7.49 -18.30 -3.27
N ASN A 139 6.32 -17.67 -3.08
CA ASN A 139 5.95 -16.43 -3.77
C ASN A 139 6.51 -15.19 -3.03
N PHE A 140 6.41 -14.01 -3.64
CA PHE A 140 6.88 -12.75 -3.09
C PHE A 140 5.87 -11.62 -3.32
N ARG A 141 5.94 -10.57 -2.50
CA ARG A 141 5.32 -9.28 -2.78
C ARG A 141 6.38 -8.34 -3.34
N GLY A 142 6.03 -7.59 -4.37
CA GLY A 142 6.90 -6.61 -5.02
C GLY A 142 6.17 -5.31 -5.29
N THR A 143 6.93 -4.23 -5.43
CA THR A 143 6.39 -2.89 -5.66
C THR A 143 7.06 -2.27 -6.88
N LEU A 144 6.23 -1.77 -7.80
CA LEU A 144 6.70 -0.89 -8.88
C LEU A 144 6.94 0.51 -8.32
N ARG A 145 7.90 1.24 -8.89
CA ARG A 145 8.19 2.61 -8.45
C ARG A 145 7.08 3.55 -8.87
N GLU A 146 6.59 3.38 -10.08
CA GLU A 146 5.48 4.14 -10.66
C GLU A 146 4.34 3.20 -11.06
N ALA A 147 3.23 3.77 -11.54
CA ALA A 147 2.14 2.96 -12.08
C ALA A 147 2.63 2.17 -13.31
N GLY A 148 2.45 0.84 -13.28
CA GLY A 148 2.83 -0.02 -14.39
C GLY A 148 1.92 0.19 -15.60
N ALA A 149 2.48 0.07 -16.81
CA ALA A 149 1.71 0.20 -18.06
C ALA A 149 0.84 -1.04 -18.36
N ILE A 150 1.21 -2.20 -17.81
CA ILE A 150 0.59 -3.50 -18.07
C ILE A 150 0.27 -4.23 -16.75
N PRO A 151 -0.68 -5.19 -16.73
CA PRO A 151 -0.95 -5.99 -15.55
C PRO A 151 0.23 -6.90 -15.21
N VAL A 152 0.65 -6.92 -13.94
CA VAL A 152 1.83 -7.65 -13.47
C VAL A 152 1.55 -8.37 -12.17
N VAL A 153 1.88 -9.65 -12.14
CA VAL A 153 1.78 -10.51 -10.96
C VAL A 153 3.10 -11.20 -10.66
N SER A 154 3.31 -11.54 -9.39
CA SER A 154 4.31 -12.47 -8.95
C SER A 154 3.75 -13.87 -8.74
N ILE A 155 4.57 -14.87 -9.03
CA ILE A 155 4.32 -16.27 -8.72
C ILE A 155 5.51 -16.88 -7.96
N SER A 156 5.27 -18.06 -7.37
CA SER A 156 6.31 -18.81 -6.67
C SER A 156 7.45 -19.25 -7.61
N GLN A 157 8.62 -19.55 -7.04
CA GLN A 157 9.72 -20.14 -7.82
C GLN A 157 9.29 -21.49 -8.44
N GLU A 158 8.54 -22.28 -7.68
CA GLU A 158 8.08 -23.61 -8.05
C GLU A 158 7.09 -23.55 -9.23
N ASP A 159 6.15 -22.60 -9.18
CA ASP A 159 5.23 -22.34 -10.30
C ASP A 159 5.97 -21.79 -11.53
N GLY A 160 6.95 -20.91 -11.32
CA GLY A 160 7.81 -20.39 -12.40
C GLY A 160 8.53 -21.51 -13.14
N ALA A 161 9.22 -22.38 -12.41
CA ALA A 161 9.93 -23.52 -12.98
C ALA A 161 8.98 -24.47 -13.74
N ARG A 162 7.82 -24.79 -13.16
CA ARG A 162 6.80 -25.62 -13.81
C ARG A 162 6.30 -24.99 -15.12
N ILE A 163 6.03 -23.68 -15.14
CA ILE A 163 5.58 -22.99 -16.35
C ILE A 163 6.70 -22.97 -17.40
N GLN A 164 7.97 -22.80 -17.00
CA GLN A 164 9.09 -22.87 -17.93
C GLN A 164 9.18 -24.24 -18.64
N GLU A 165 8.98 -25.34 -17.91
CA GLU A 165 8.93 -26.68 -18.51
C GLU A 165 7.79 -26.81 -19.53
N LEU A 166 6.59 -26.30 -19.20
CA LEU A 166 5.44 -26.32 -20.10
C LEU A 166 5.69 -25.50 -21.37
N VAL A 167 6.27 -24.31 -21.24
CA VAL A 167 6.58 -23.45 -22.39
C VAL A 167 7.71 -24.02 -23.24
N ALA A 168 8.67 -24.74 -22.65
CA ALA A 168 9.70 -25.46 -23.39
C ALA A 168 9.13 -26.66 -24.17
N ALA A 169 8.05 -27.27 -23.66
CA ALA A 169 7.36 -28.39 -24.32
C ALA A 169 6.41 -27.95 -25.44
N GLY A 170 5.92 -26.72 -25.42
CA GLY A 170 5.03 -26.20 -26.46
C GLY A 170 4.38 -24.85 -26.13
N THR A 171 3.44 -24.44 -26.96
CA THR A 171 2.72 -23.18 -26.77
C THR A 171 1.77 -23.26 -25.57
N VAL A 172 1.91 -22.31 -24.64
CA VAL A 172 1.02 -22.14 -23.49
C VAL A 172 0.21 -20.87 -23.68
N GLU A 173 -1.10 -21.01 -23.88
CA GLU A 173 -2.04 -19.90 -23.88
C GLU A 173 -2.49 -19.62 -22.44
N ALA A 174 -2.51 -18.35 -22.04
CA ALA A 174 -2.85 -17.96 -20.67
C ALA A 174 -3.75 -16.73 -20.63
N VAL A 175 -4.47 -16.62 -19.52
CA VAL A 175 -5.27 -15.47 -19.14
C VAL A 175 -4.72 -14.92 -17.83
N LEU A 176 -4.28 -13.67 -17.86
CA LEU A 176 -3.84 -12.93 -16.68
C LEU A 176 -4.92 -11.91 -16.31
N THR A 177 -5.38 -11.95 -15.06
CA THR A 177 -6.33 -10.98 -14.52
C THR A 177 -5.73 -10.31 -13.29
N VAL A 178 -5.65 -8.99 -13.30
CA VAL A 178 -5.32 -8.17 -12.12
C VAL A 178 -6.53 -7.33 -11.76
N ASN A 179 -7.07 -7.57 -10.57
CA ASN A 179 -8.27 -6.91 -10.06
C ASN A 179 -7.94 -6.00 -8.86
N GLN A 180 -8.87 -5.11 -8.58
CA GLN A 180 -8.84 -4.21 -7.42
C GLN A 180 -10.04 -4.46 -6.51
N GLU A 181 -9.85 -4.18 -5.23
CA GLU A 181 -10.91 -4.16 -4.23
C GLU A 181 -10.94 -2.79 -3.54
N VAL A 182 -12.14 -2.39 -3.12
CA VAL A 182 -12.37 -1.15 -2.39
C VAL A 182 -12.59 -1.50 -0.92
N HIS A 183 -11.82 -0.86 -0.04
CA HIS A 183 -11.89 -1.06 1.40
C HIS A 183 -12.17 0.26 2.12
N PRO A 184 -12.89 0.24 3.24
CA PRO A 184 -13.01 1.42 4.11
C PRO A 184 -11.68 1.67 4.84
N SER A 185 -11.34 2.94 5.03
CA SER A 185 -10.29 3.41 5.94
C SER A 185 -10.75 4.71 6.61
N GLN A 186 -9.92 5.27 7.49
CA GLN A 186 -10.31 6.43 8.28
C GLN A 186 -9.10 7.24 8.76
N ASN A 187 -9.28 8.54 8.93
CA ASN A 187 -8.42 9.35 9.78
C ASN A 187 -9.05 9.48 11.17
N VAL A 188 -8.23 9.55 12.21
CA VAL A 188 -8.65 9.90 13.57
C VAL A 188 -8.32 11.37 13.80
N ILE A 189 -9.30 12.19 14.13
CA ILE A 189 -9.10 13.63 14.31
C ILE A 189 -9.58 14.04 15.70
N ALA A 190 -8.76 14.84 16.40
CA ALA A 190 -9.15 15.53 17.61
C ALA A 190 -8.65 16.98 17.58
N GLU A 191 -9.37 17.87 18.25
CA GLU A 191 -9.02 19.30 18.28
C GLU A 191 -8.90 19.81 19.71
N LYS A 192 -7.85 20.60 19.93
CA LYS A 192 -7.69 21.48 21.08
C LYS A 192 -7.88 22.93 20.62
N PRO A 193 -9.00 23.58 20.93
CA PRO A 193 -9.18 24.98 20.56
C PRO A 193 -8.11 25.84 21.24
N GLY A 194 -7.62 26.84 20.50
CA GLY A 194 -6.84 27.92 21.08
C GLY A 194 -7.71 28.85 21.92
N GLY A 195 -7.09 29.88 22.51
CA GLY A 195 -7.84 30.96 23.17
C GLY A 195 -8.70 31.78 22.19
N PRO A 196 -9.49 32.76 22.67
CA PRO A 196 -10.34 33.61 21.83
C PRO A 196 -9.59 34.34 20.70
N ASP A 197 -8.32 34.64 20.92
CA ASP A 197 -7.44 35.33 19.97
C ASP A 197 -6.54 34.36 19.18
N ALA A 198 -6.97 33.11 19.00
CA ALA A 198 -6.18 32.09 18.32
C ALA A 198 -5.79 32.52 16.90
N ILE A 199 -4.49 32.44 16.58
CA ILE A 199 -3.92 33.00 15.35
C ILE A 199 -3.86 32.00 14.17
N GLY A 200 -4.43 30.81 14.33
CA GLY A 200 -4.44 29.77 13.29
C GLY A 200 -4.51 28.36 13.86
N VAL A 201 -4.22 27.38 13.00
CA VAL A 201 -4.24 25.95 13.30
C VAL A 201 -2.85 25.35 13.11
N VAL A 202 -2.38 24.60 14.11
CA VAL A 202 -1.21 23.73 14.02
C VAL A 202 -1.68 22.29 13.95
N VAL A 203 -1.31 21.59 12.89
CA VAL A 203 -1.62 20.16 12.74
C VAL A 203 -0.44 19.33 13.27
N LEU A 204 -0.73 18.40 14.16
CA LEU A 204 0.20 17.37 14.62
C LEU A 204 -0.28 16.04 14.05
N GLY A 205 0.55 15.38 13.25
CA GLY A 205 0.16 14.22 12.49
C GLY A 205 1.10 13.03 12.64
N ALA A 206 0.55 11.83 12.61
CA ALA A 206 1.26 10.58 12.40
C ALA A 206 0.34 9.62 11.67
N HIS A 207 0.86 8.70 10.84
CA HIS A 207 0.03 7.60 10.34
C HIS A 207 0.11 6.41 11.30
N TYR A 208 -0.96 5.62 11.31
CA TYR A 208 -1.08 4.50 12.23
C TYR A 208 -1.24 3.15 11.52
N ASP A 209 -1.41 3.13 10.20
CA ASP A 209 -1.36 1.90 9.39
C ASP A 209 0.08 1.40 9.19
N THR A 210 0.21 0.22 8.61
CA THR A 210 1.51 -0.41 8.28
C THR A 210 1.44 -1.04 6.89
N VAL A 211 2.59 -1.35 6.30
CA VAL A 211 2.61 -2.39 5.25
C VAL A 211 2.11 -3.74 5.80
N PRO A 212 1.61 -4.65 4.92
CA PRO A 212 1.18 -5.98 5.33
C PRO A 212 2.28 -6.77 6.05
N ASP A 213 1.85 -7.60 7.02
CA ASP A 213 2.70 -8.57 7.74
C ASP A 213 3.85 -7.95 8.57
N VAL A 214 3.93 -6.62 8.67
CA VAL A 214 4.93 -5.92 9.47
C VAL A 214 4.30 -5.36 10.75
N PRO A 215 4.85 -5.66 11.94
CA PRO A 215 4.31 -5.15 13.22
C PRO A 215 4.26 -3.62 13.32
N GLY A 216 5.16 -2.92 12.61
CA GLY A 216 5.14 -1.47 12.49
C GLY A 216 5.37 -0.71 13.80
N ALA A 217 6.35 -1.17 14.60
CA ALA A 217 6.73 -0.52 15.85
C ALA A 217 7.38 0.85 15.60
N ASN A 218 8.40 0.89 14.74
CA ASN A 218 9.03 2.15 14.35
C ASN A 218 8.19 2.88 13.29
N ASP A 219 7.71 2.15 12.29
CA ASP A 219 6.91 2.64 11.17
C ASP A 219 5.46 2.11 11.28
N ASN A 220 4.52 2.85 11.86
CA ASN A 220 4.73 4.14 12.53
C ASN A 220 4.01 4.25 13.89
N ALA A 221 4.07 3.17 14.68
CA ALA A 221 3.62 3.25 16.07
C ALA A 221 4.46 4.23 16.90
N SER A 222 5.74 4.48 16.54
CA SER A 222 6.61 5.48 17.18
C SER A 222 6.04 6.90 17.05
N GLY A 223 5.73 7.35 15.84
CA GLY A 223 5.14 8.65 15.57
C GLY A 223 3.75 8.78 16.16
N THR A 224 2.94 7.71 16.08
CA THR A 224 1.62 7.66 16.73
C THR A 224 1.72 7.80 18.26
N ALA A 225 2.74 7.20 18.89
CA ALA A 225 3.00 7.34 20.31
C ALA A 225 3.43 8.76 20.70
N VAL A 226 4.25 9.41 19.88
CA VAL A 226 4.61 10.83 20.05
C VAL A 226 3.37 11.72 19.93
N LEU A 227 2.53 11.48 18.93
CA LEU A 227 1.28 12.21 18.72
C LEU A 227 0.37 12.16 19.96
N LEU A 228 0.11 10.95 20.47
CA LEU A 228 -0.71 10.78 21.68
C LEU A 228 -0.05 11.40 22.91
N THR A 229 1.29 11.34 23.01
CA THR A 229 2.02 11.93 24.14
C THR A 229 1.91 13.45 24.13
N LEU A 230 2.03 14.08 22.97
CA LEU A 230 1.80 15.50 22.84
C LEU A 230 0.35 15.87 23.17
N ALA A 231 -0.63 15.06 22.73
CA ALA A 231 -2.03 15.28 23.08
C ALA A 231 -2.24 15.28 24.61
N GLU A 232 -1.72 14.29 25.32
CA GLU A 232 -1.78 14.20 26.79
C GLU A 232 -1.11 15.41 27.45
N GLN A 233 0.10 15.77 27.04
CA GLN A 233 0.85 16.88 27.66
C GLN A 233 0.23 18.25 27.42
N LEU A 234 -0.46 18.44 26.29
CA LEU A 234 -1.05 19.72 25.91
C LEU A 234 -2.45 19.94 26.48
N GLN A 235 -3.11 18.94 27.06
CA GLN A 235 -4.54 19.00 27.43
C GLN A 235 -4.90 20.25 28.26
N ASN A 236 -4.06 20.62 29.23
CA ASN A 236 -4.29 21.76 30.15
C ASN A 236 -3.46 23.00 29.82
N GLN A 237 -2.76 23.01 28.68
CA GLN A 237 -1.89 24.13 28.30
C GLN A 237 -2.68 25.17 27.51
N PRO A 238 -2.73 26.44 27.92
CA PRO A 238 -3.27 27.50 27.07
C PRO A 238 -2.33 27.70 25.88
N LEU A 239 -2.90 27.73 24.67
CA LEU A 239 -2.13 27.90 23.43
C LEU A 239 -2.71 29.06 22.61
N PRO A 240 -1.87 29.86 21.95
CA PRO A 240 -2.31 30.96 21.09
C PRO A 240 -2.80 30.47 19.71
N PHE A 241 -2.94 29.16 19.51
CA PHE A 241 -3.40 28.52 18.28
C PHE A 241 -4.21 27.28 18.62
N THR A 242 -5.09 26.88 17.68
CA THR A 242 -5.78 25.59 17.75
C THR A 242 -4.80 24.49 17.36
N VAL A 243 -4.77 23.40 18.12
CA VAL A 243 -4.00 22.19 17.76
C VAL A 243 -4.95 21.14 17.23
N ARG A 244 -4.67 20.58 16.07
CA ARG A 244 -5.42 19.45 15.51
C ARG A 244 -4.50 18.23 15.49
N PHE A 245 -4.85 17.22 16.28
CA PHE A 245 -4.15 15.94 16.30
C PHE A 245 -4.79 15.03 15.27
N ILE A 246 -3.99 14.46 14.36
CA ILE A 246 -4.48 13.59 13.30
C ILE A 246 -3.69 12.29 13.22
N GLY A 247 -4.37 11.17 13.48
CA GLY A 247 -3.92 9.84 13.07
C GLY A 247 -4.36 9.59 11.63
N PHE A 248 -3.44 9.57 10.68
CA PHE A 248 -3.76 9.31 9.27
C PHE A 248 -3.86 7.80 8.99
N GLY A 249 -4.93 7.38 8.33
CA GLY A 249 -5.06 6.01 7.82
C GLY A 249 -4.50 5.89 6.40
N SER A 250 -4.19 4.67 5.98
CA SER A 250 -3.76 4.35 4.62
C SER A 250 -2.63 5.23 4.05
N GLU A 251 -1.62 5.54 4.85
CA GLU A 251 -0.40 6.23 4.39
C GLU A 251 0.36 5.33 3.40
N GLU A 252 0.46 4.05 3.71
CA GLU A 252 1.32 3.07 3.02
C GLU A 252 0.83 2.77 1.59
N LEU A 253 -0.43 3.12 1.30
CA LEU A 253 -1.04 3.10 -0.04
C LEU A 253 -0.80 4.39 -0.84
N GLY A 254 0.11 5.25 -0.37
CA GLY A 254 0.47 6.52 -0.97
C GLY A 254 -0.36 7.68 -0.43
N LEU A 255 -0.20 8.00 0.86
CA LEU A 255 -0.70 9.21 1.51
C LEU A 255 -2.22 9.39 1.41
N ARG A 256 -3.01 8.31 1.47
CA ARG A 256 -4.45 8.38 1.15
C ARG A 256 -5.23 9.15 2.20
N GLY A 257 -4.98 8.89 3.48
CA GLY A 257 -5.64 9.60 4.57
C GLY A 257 -5.34 11.09 4.58
N SER A 258 -4.07 11.48 4.46
CA SER A 258 -3.68 12.90 4.48
C SER A 258 -4.14 13.68 3.25
N ARG A 259 -4.16 13.06 2.07
CA ARG A 259 -4.78 13.65 0.86
C ARG A 259 -6.28 13.85 1.04
N HIS A 260 -6.99 12.80 1.49
CA HIS A 260 -8.43 12.90 1.75
C HIS A 260 -8.74 14.00 2.77
N TYR A 261 -7.93 14.10 3.82
CA TYR A 261 -8.05 15.16 4.81
C TYR A 261 -7.94 16.54 4.17
N LEU A 262 -6.89 16.81 3.39
CA LEU A 262 -6.75 18.10 2.70
C LEU A 262 -7.92 18.36 1.75
N ASP A 263 -8.33 17.37 0.95
CA ASP A 263 -9.41 17.48 -0.03
C ASP A 263 -10.78 17.78 0.58
N SER A 264 -10.97 17.43 1.87
CA SER A 264 -12.17 17.79 2.62
C SER A 264 -12.21 19.24 3.13
N LEU A 265 -11.08 19.96 3.11
CA LEU A 265 -10.98 21.33 3.61
C LEU A 265 -11.32 22.36 2.53
N SER A 266 -12.10 23.36 2.92
CA SER A 266 -12.25 24.59 2.14
C SER A 266 -10.91 25.33 1.99
N GLU A 267 -10.80 26.19 0.98
CA GLU A 267 -9.59 27.00 0.80
C GLU A 267 -9.24 27.83 2.03
N GLN A 268 -10.24 28.35 2.76
CA GLN A 268 -10.00 29.13 3.96
C GLN A 268 -9.42 28.25 5.07
N GLN A 269 -10.00 27.08 5.33
CA GLN A 269 -9.46 26.13 6.30
C GLN A 269 -8.03 25.69 5.98
N ARG A 270 -7.68 25.56 4.69
CA ARG A 270 -6.30 25.30 4.26
C ARG A 270 -5.37 26.48 4.58
N ARG A 271 -5.83 27.73 4.37
CA ARG A 271 -5.06 28.95 4.70
C ARG A 271 -4.89 29.15 6.21
N ASP A 272 -5.86 28.70 7.01
CA ASP A 272 -5.80 28.81 8.47
C ASP A 272 -4.78 27.85 9.10
N ILE A 273 -4.35 26.80 8.39
CA ILE A 273 -3.27 25.91 8.83
C ILE A 273 -1.94 26.65 8.70
N THR A 274 -1.38 27.06 9.84
CA THR A 274 -0.11 27.78 9.91
C THR A 274 1.09 26.85 9.82
N ALA A 275 0.98 25.63 10.36
CA ALA A 275 2.03 24.64 10.35
C ALA A 275 1.47 23.21 10.44
N MET A 276 2.23 22.25 9.92
CA MET A 276 1.99 20.83 10.12
C MET A 276 3.29 20.14 10.50
N PHE A 277 3.27 19.39 11.59
CA PHE A 277 4.37 18.53 12.04
C PHE A 277 3.97 17.07 11.84
N ASN A 278 4.72 16.36 11.01
CA ASN A 278 4.54 14.94 10.77
C ASN A 278 5.57 14.15 11.59
N PHE A 279 5.10 13.19 12.38
CA PHE A 279 5.91 12.29 13.17
C PHE A 279 5.89 10.91 12.50
N ASP A 280 7.04 10.53 11.96
CA ASP A 280 7.20 9.26 11.26
C ASP A 280 8.59 8.71 11.49
N SER A 281 8.65 7.50 12.06
CA SER A 281 9.88 6.76 12.32
C SER A 281 10.87 7.52 13.21
N LEU A 282 10.51 7.70 14.50
CA LEU A 282 11.26 8.46 15.52
C LEU A 282 11.94 7.62 16.59
#